data_AF-A0A949R2Z3-F1
#
_entry.id   AF-A0A949R2Z3-F1
#
_cell.length_a   1.000
_cell.length_b   1.000
_cell.length_c   1.000
_cell.angle_alpha   90.00
_cell.angle_beta   90.00
_cell.angle_gamma   90.00
#
_symmetry.space_group_name_H-M   'P 1'
#
loop_
_entity.id
_entity.type
_entity.pdbx_description
1 polymer ?
#
loop_
_entity_poly.entity_id
_entity_poly.type
_entity_poly.pdbx_seq_one_letter_code
_entity_poly.pdbx_strand_id
1 'polypeptide(L)'
;MYGSVDGVVAFSRVHTRNGAFVDASSGIEATNPSLSQVTEWLDQVSTMLDLALATEWFVVPITDASAKKALDAIVNSLVSDLVNAANSSGRFFTERVLEGGRNPMLLIRSDILSWVSANADGLASYPDVVRNVPEGRSGAVASAQLARADTVFAQDEYSRPSYMIRP
;
A
#
# COMPACT_ATOMS: atom_id res chain seq x y z
N MET A 1 -1.92 11.84 8.33
CA MET A 1 -2.76 10.72 7.86
C MET A 1 -2.99 10.86 6.37
N TYR A 2 -2.80 9.76 5.64
CA TYR A 2 -3.16 9.62 4.24
C TYR A 2 -4.46 8.81 4.12
N GLY A 3 -5.15 9.00 3.01
CA GLY A 3 -6.45 8.39 2.75
C GLY A 3 -7.61 9.05 3.47
N SER A 4 -8.80 8.53 3.21
CA SER A 4 -10.06 8.98 3.83
C SER A 4 -11.06 7.83 3.87
N VAL A 5 -12.02 7.93 4.80
CA VAL A 5 -13.11 6.94 4.91
C VAL A 5 -13.89 6.87 3.59
N ASP A 6 -14.23 8.01 2.98
CA ASP A 6 -14.92 8.06 1.69
C ASP A 6 -14.10 7.41 0.56
N GLY A 7 -12.77 7.56 0.60
CA GLY A 7 -11.85 6.91 -0.32
C GLY A 7 -11.88 5.38 -0.17
N VAL A 8 -11.89 4.87 1.06
CA VAL A 8 -12.02 3.43 1.34
C VAL A 8 -13.39 2.90 0.92
N VAL A 9 -14.46 3.65 1.19
CA VAL A 9 -15.84 3.32 0.76
C VAL A 9 -15.89 3.12 -0.76
N ALA A 10 -15.19 3.92 -1.54
CA ALA A 10 -15.18 3.79 -3.00
C ALA A 10 -14.72 2.39 -3.48
N PHE A 11 -13.81 1.74 -2.74
CA PHE A 11 -13.30 0.40 -3.04
C PHE A 11 -14.07 -0.74 -2.35
N SER A 12 -14.79 -0.45 -1.26
CA SER A 12 -15.39 -1.45 -0.38
C SER A 12 -16.89 -1.30 -0.18
N ARG A 13 -17.59 -0.69 -1.16
CA ARG A 13 -19.03 -0.34 -1.09
C ARG A 13 -19.93 -1.46 -0.58
N VAL A 14 -19.63 -2.70 -0.92
CA VAL A 14 -20.42 -3.89 -0.52
C VAL A 14 -20.46 -4.11 0.99
N HIS A 15 -19.50 -3.58 1.75
CA HIS A 15 -19.39 -3.69 3.21
C HIS A 15 -19.91 -2.44 3.95
N THR A 16 -20.52 -1.50 3.23
CA THR A 16 -21.00 -0.23 3.78
C THR A 16 -22.52 -0.23 3.90
N ARG A 17 -23.06 0.61 4.78
CA ARG A 17 -24.49 0.88 4.89
C ARG A 17 -24.77 2.23 4.24
N ASN A 18 -25.60 2.25 3.19
CA ASN A 18 -25.93 3.47 2.43
C ASN A 18 -24.68 4.26 1.97
N GLY A 19 -23.60 3.56 1.63
CA GLY A 19 -22.35 4.19 1.21
C GLY A 19 -21.52 4.78 2.35
N ALA A 20 -21.73 4.37 3.60
CA ALA A 20 -20.92 4.79 4.73
C ALA A 20 -20.61 3.63 5.70
N PHE A 21 -19.46 3.70 6.36
CA PHE A 21 -19.20 2.91 7.56
C PHE A 21 -19.90 3.58 8.75
N VAL A 22 -20.46 2.78 9.66
CA VAL A 22 -21.16 3.28 10.84
C VAL A 22 -20.70 2.54 12.10
N ASP A 23 -20.56 3.28 13.19
CA ASP A 23 -20.40 2.70 14.53
C ASP A 23 -21.76 2.34 15.13
N ALA A 24 -21.75 1.43 16.10
CA ALA A 24 -22.96 1.04 16.81
C ALA A 24 -23.50 2.24 17.61
N SER A 25 -24.80 2.48 17.51
CA SER A 25 -25.50 3.48 18.32
C SER A 25 -26.94 3.02 18.60
N SER A 26 -27.72 3.79 19.37
CA SER A 26 -29.07 3.39 19.76
C SER A 26 -29.95 3.13 18.52
N GLY A 27 -30.33 1.87 18.31
CA GLY A 27 -31.14 1.44 17.16
C GLY A 27 -30.38 1.29 15.84
N ILE A 28 -29.05 1.37 15.85
CA ILE A 28 -28.21 1.25 14.65
C ILE A 28 -27.09 0.22 14.93
N GLU A 29 -27.12 -0.90 14.21
CA GLU A 29 -26.02 -1.86 14.22
C GLU A 29 -24.81 -1.31 13.46
N ALA A 30 -23.60 -1.55 13.95
CA ALA A 30 -22.36 -1.18 13.26
C ALA A 30 -22.22 -1.90 11.92
N THR A 31 -21.47 -1.30 11.00
CA THR A 31 -20.91 -2.06 9.86
C THR A 31 -19.82 -3.00 10.36
N ASN A 32 -19.48 -4.00 9.53
CA ASN A 32 -18.31 -4.84 9.75
C ASN A 32 -17.30 -4.57 8.62
N PRO A 33 -16.17 -3.91 8.89
CA PRO A 33 -15.75 -3.27 10.13
C PRO A 33 -16.52 -1.96 10.44
N SER A 34 -16.40 -1.47 11.67
CA SER A 34 -17.04 -0.21 12.11
C SER A 34 -16.29 1.04 11.60
N LEU A 35 -16.91 2.21 11.66
CA LEU A 35 -16.28 3.47 11.26
C LEU A 35 -15.01 3.76 12.06
N SER A 36 -15.07 3.56 13.39
CA SER A 36 -13.92 3.73 14.28
C SER A 36 -12.78 2.78 13.91
N GLN A 37 -13.09 1.52 13.59
CA GLN A 37 -12.08 0.54 13.16
C GLN A 37 -11.42 0.91 11.82
N VAL A 38 -12.20 1.34 10.82
CA VAL A 38 -11.65 1.79 9.52
C VAL A 38 -10.75 3.01 9.70
N THR A 39 -11.14 3.94 10.56
CA THR A 39 -10.35 5.14 10.88
C THR A 39 -9.03 4.78 11.55
N GLU A 40 -9.06 3.83 12.50
CA GLU A 40 -7.85 3.32 13.14
C GLU A 40 -6.91 2.66 12.13
N TRP A 41 -7.44 1.85 11.19
CA TRP A 41 -6.61 1.24 10.15
C TRP A 41 -6.01 2.27 9.18
N LEU A 42 -6.74 3.33 8.83
CA LEU A 42 -6.19 4.43 8.03
C LEU A 42 -4.98 5.08 8.73
N ASP A 43 -5.06 5.30 10.04
CA ASP A 43 -3.97 5.87 10.82
C ASP A 43 -2.77 4.92 10.91
N GLN A 44 -3.01 3.63 11.20
CA GLN A 44 -1.97 2.61 11.26
C GLN A 44 -1.25 2.44 9.92
N VAL A 45 -1.99 2.31 8.82
CA VAL A 45 -1.42 2.15 7.47
C VAL A 45 -0.70 3.43 7.03
N SER A 46 -1.23 4.62 7.35
CA SER A 46 -0.54 5.90 7.12
C SER A 46 0.80 5.97 7.85
N THR A 47 0.82 5.54 9.12
CA THR A 47 2.04 5.50 9.93
C THR A 47 3.06 4.53 9.35
N MET A 48 2.63 3.38 8.82
CA MET A 48 3.52 2.45 8.12
C MET A 48 4.09 3.04 6.83
N LEU A 49 3.27 3.80 6.09
CA LEU A 49 3.70 4.51 4.88
C LEU A 49 4.71 5.62 5.22
N ASP A 50 4.46 6.42 6.26
CA ASP A 50 5.42 7.41 6.74
C ASP A 50 6.74 6.77 7.18
N LEU A 51 6.69 5.62 7.87
CA LEU A 51 7.89 4.88 8.24
C LEU A 51 8.67 4.43 7.00
N ALA A 52 7.99 3.91 5.98
CA ALA A 52 8.63 3.49 4.73
C ALA A 52 9.23 4.68 3.96
N LEU A 53 8.51 5.80 3.86
CA LEU A 53 9.00 7.04 3.26
C LEU A 53 10.24 7.57 4.00
N ALA A 54 10.26 7.50 5.33
CA ALA A 54 11.43 7.87 6.12
C ALA A 54 12.65 6.98 5.83
N THR A 55 12.46 5.69 5.49
CA THR A 55 13.58 4.82 5.05
C THR A 55 14.20 5.26 3.72
N GLU A 56 13.42 5.96 2.89
CA GLU A 56 13.87 6.61 1.65
C GLU A 56 14.26 8.08 1.85
N TRP A 57 14.44 8.50 3.10
CA TRP A 57 14.90 9.82 3.50
C TRP A 57 13.93 10.97 3.24
N PHE A 58 12.65 10.69 3.02
CA PHE A 58 11.64 11.75 2.93
C PHE A 58 11.38 12.39 4.30
N VAL A 59 11.16 13.70 4.29
CA VAL A 59 10.55 14.40 5.42
C VAL A 59 9.08 14.02 5.45
N VAL A 60 8.65 13.41 6.56
CA VAL A 60 7.28 12.96 6.77
C VAL A 60 6.61 13.78 7.88
N PRO A 61 5.28 14.02 7.80
CA PRO A 61 4.40 13.59 6.71
C PRO A 61 4.59 14.43 5.43
N ILE A 62 4.37 13.81 4.27
CA ILE A 62 4.34 14.51 2.98
C ILE A 62 3.05 15.33 2.88
N THR A 63 3.19 16.65 2.70
CA THR A 63 2.08 17.61 2.65
C THR A 63 1.77 18.14 1.26
N ASP A 64 2.66 17.94 0.28
CA ASP A 64 2.42 18.32 -1.12
C ASP A 64 1.09 17.72 -1.62
N ALA A 65 0.19 18.58 -2.12
CA ALA A 65 -1.17 18.18 -2.44
C ALA A 65 -1.26 17.12 -3.57
N SER A 66 -0.29 17.10 -4.49
CA SER A 66 -0.29 16.18 -5.63
C SER A 66 0.33 14.85 -5.24
N ALA A 67 1.47 14.86 -4.55
CA ALA A 67 2.09 13.66 -4.00
C ALA A 67 1.15 13.00 -2.99
N LYS A 68 0.51 13.79 -2.12
CA LYS A 68 -0.47 13.29 -1.15
C LYS A 68 -1.61 12.54 -1.81
N LYS A 69 -2.11 12.95 -2.99
CA LYS A 69 -3.17 12.18 -3.69
C LYS A 69 -2.72 10.76 -4.07
N ALA A 70 -1.46 10.58 -4.48
CA ALA A 70 -0.93 9.25 -4.77
C ALA A 70 -0.82 8.41 -3.49
N LEU A 71 -0.36 9.02 -2.39
CA LEU A 71 -0.30 8.39 -1.07
C LEU A 71 -1.70 8.02 -0.54
N ASP A 72 -2.68 8.91 -0.75
CA ASP A 72 -4.07 8.68 -0.39
C ASP A 72 -4.65 7.49 -1.18
N ALA A 73 -4.36 7.40 -2.48
CA ALA A 73 -4.84 6.30 -3.32
C ALA A 73 -4.31 4.93 -2.86
N ILE A 74 -3.03 4.82 -2.55
CA ILE A 74 -2.45 3.55 -2.07
C ILE A 74 -3.02 3.18 -0.70
N VAL A 75 -3.07 4.11 0.27
CA VAL A 75 -3.62 3.85 1.61
C VAL A 75 -5.09 3.46 1.54
N ASN A 76 -5.90 4.16 0.75
CA ASN A 76 -7.31 3.81 0.55
C ASN A 76 -7.48 2.37 0.03
N SER A 77 -6.65 1.96 -0.95
CA SER A 77 -6.72 0.58 -1.48
C SER A 77 -6.32 -0.45 -0.43
N LEU A 78 -5.23 -0.21 0.32
CA LEU A 78 -4.74 -1.16 1.33
C LEU A 78 -5.71 -1.33 2.49
N VAL A 79 -6.34 -0.24 2.94
CA VAL A 79 -7.37 -0.32 3.99
C VAL A 79 -8.64 -0.99 3.45
N SER A 80 -8.98 -0.80 2.17
CA SER A 80 -10.11 -1.54 1.58
C SER A 80 -9.85 -3.05 1.53
N ASP A 81 -8.60 -3.48 1.37
CA ASP A 81 -8.25 -4.90 1.47
C ASP A 81 -8.37 -5.44 2.90
N LEU A 82 -8.11 -4.62 3.92
CA LEU A 82 -8.40 -4.97 5.32
C LEU A 82 -9.90 -5.09 5.58
N VAL A 83 -10.71 -4.19 5.02
CA VAL A 83 -12.18 -4.27 5.07
C VAL A 83 -12.67 -5.57 4.46
N ASN A 84 -12.16 -5.92 3.28
CA ASN A 84 -12.51 -7.18 2.62
C ASN A 84 -12.08 -8.39 3.46
N ALA A 85 -10.88 -8.33 4.05
CA ALA A 85 -10.39 -9.41 4.91
C ALA A 85 -11.19 -9.59 6.21
N ALA A 86 -11.67 -8.51 6.83
CA ALA A 86 -12.55 -8.59 7.98
C ALA A 86 -13.89 -9.30 7.65
N ASN A 87 -14.26 -9.33 6.37
CA ASN A 87 -15.43 -10.03 5.83
C ASN A 87 -15.06 -11.34 5.11
N SER A 88 -13.88 -11.90 5.40
CA SER A 88 -13.40 -13.17 4.82
C SER A 88 -13.39 -13.19 3.30
N SER A 89 -13.04 -12.06 2.69
CA SER A 89 -13.03 -11.88 1.24
C SER A 89 -11.80 -11.10 0.76
N GLY A 90 -11.69 -10.90 -0.55
CA GLY A 90 -10.61 -10.14 -1.17
C GLY A 90 -9.30 -10.90 -1.30
N ARG A 91 -8.22 -10.18 -1.59
CA ARG A 91 -6.92 -10.77 -1.99
C ARG A 91 -6.26 -11.64 -0.92
N PHE A 92 -6.58 -11.40 0.35
CA PHE A 92 -6.02 -12.14 1.48
C PHE A 92 -6.72 -13.48 1.77
N PHE A 93 -7.89 -13.74 1.15
CA PHE A 93 -8.67 -14.97 1.32
C PHE A 93 -8.57 -15.91 0.11
N THR A 94 -7.43 -15.91 -0.57
CA THR A 94 -7.13 -16.88 -1.63
C THR A 94 -6.44 -18.11 -1.06
N GLU A 95 -6.68 -19.28 -1.65
CA GLU A 95 -6.11 -20.57 -1.20
C GLU A 95 -4.59 -20.49 -1.00
N ARG A 96 -3.89 -19.88 -1.96
CA ARG A 96 -2.43 -19.62 -1.88
C ARG A 96 -1.99 -18.81 -0.66
N VAL A 97 -2.76 -17.79 -0.26
CA VAL A 97 -2.40 -16.95 0.89
C VAL A 97 -2.70 -17.65 2.21
N LEU A 98 -3.82 -18.39 2.26
CA LEU A 98 -4.24 -19.16 3.42
C LEU A 98 -3.28 -20.33 3.71
N GLU A 99 -2.90 -21.10 2.68
CA GLU A 99 -1.92 -22.19 2.79
C GLU A 99 -0.52 -21.69 3.20
N GLY A 100 -0.15 -20.49 2.75
CA GLY A 100 1.11 -19.85 3.11
C GLY A 100 1.16 -19.29 4.53
N GLY A 101 0.04 -19.29 5.28
CA GLY A 101 -0.04 -18.77 6.65
C GLY A 101 0.37 -17.29 6.78
N ARG A 102 0.30 -16.52 5.68
CA ARG A 102 0.82 -15.15 5.67
C ARG A 102 -0.19 -14.21 6.31
N ASN A 103 0.26 -13.49 7.33
CA ASN A 103 -0.54 -12.46 7.99
C ASN A 103 -0.82 -11.29 7.00
N PRO A 104 -2.08 -10.84 6.82
CA PRO A 104 -2.44 -9.70 5.98
C PRO A 104 -1.58 -8.45 6.21
N MET A 105 -1.22 -8.15 7.46
CA MET A 105 -0.39 -7.00 7.79
C MET A 105 1.05 -7.11 7.29
N LEU A 106 1.60 -8.34 7.18
CA LEU A 106 2.91 -8.54 6.59
C LEU A 106 2.90 -8.28 5.08
N LEU A 107 1.81 -8.67 4.40
CA LEU A 107 1.64 -8.38 2.98
C LEU A 107 1.49 -6.88 2.75
N ILE A 108 0.65 -6.19 3.53
CA ILE A 108 0.50 -4.73 3.47
C ILE A 108 1.82 -4.02 3.67
N ARG A 109 2.61 -4.42 4.68
CA ARG A 109 3.94 -3.86 4.92
C ARG A 109 4.87 -4.07 3.71
N SER A 110 4.87 -5.26 3.13
CA SER A 110 5.68 -5.54 1.94
C SER A 110 5.26 -4.67 0.76
N ASP A 111 3.97 -4.53 0.51
CA ASP A 111 3.41 -3.74 -0.57
C ASP A 111 3.76 -2.25 -0.42
N ILE A 112 3.67 -1.71 0.79
CA ILE A 112 4.08 -0.34 1.11
C ILE A 112 5.56 -0.12 0.80
N LEU A 113 6.45 -1.01 1.27
CA LEU A 113 7.89 -0.90 1.04
C LEU A 113 8.24 -0.99 -0.44
N SER A 114 7.62 -1.93 -1.16
CA SER A 114 7.81 -2.08 -2.60
C SER A 114 7.31 -0.85 -3.37
N TRP A 115 6.13 -0.34 -3.04
CA TRP A 115 5.58 0.84 -3.69
C TRP A 115 6.44 2.09 -3.43
N VAL A 116 6.85 2.34 -2.19
CA VAL A 116 7.70 3.48 -1.83
C VAL A 116 9.05 3.40 -2.56
N SER A 117 9.72 2.24 -2.53
CA SER A 117 11.00 2.08 -3.23
C SER A 117 10.87 2.28 -4.74
N ALA A 118 9.74 1.89 -5.34
CA ALA A 118 9.51 2.04 -6.78
C ALA A 118 9.16 3.48 -7.19
N ASN A 119 8.57 4.26 -6.29
CA ASN A 119 8.06 5.61 -6.59
C ASN A 119 8.86 6.74 -5.93
N ALA A 120 9.93 6.44 -5.18
CA ALA A 120 10.72 7.41 -4.44
C ALA A 120 11.17 8.60 -5.32
N ASP A 121 11.78 8.34 -6.48
CA ASP A 121 12.24 9.45 -7.34
C ASP A 121 11.10 10.27 -7.94
N GLY A 122 9.98 9.62 -8.26
CA GLY A 122 8.76 10.31 -8.69
C GLY A 122 8.22 11.22 -7.60
N LEU A 123 8.19 10.77 -6.35
CA LEU A 123 7.79 11.58 -5.20
C LEU A 123 8.74 12.76 -4.98
N ALA A 124 10.05 12.55 -5.10
CA ALA A 124 11.05 13.61 -4.95
C ALA A 124 11.02 14.68 -6.07
N SER A 125 10.35 14.39 -7.18
CA SER A 125 10.19 15.36 -8.29
C SER A 125 9.15 16.45 -8.00
N TYR A 126 8.31 16.26 -6.97
CA TYR A 126 7.31 17.26 -6.58
C TYR A 126 7.96 18.42 -5.80
N PRO A 127 7.55 19.67 -6.08
CA PRO A 127 8.25 20.86 -5.60
C PRO A 127 8.28 21.00 -4.06
N ASP A 128 7.23 20.55 -3.38
CA ASP A 128 7.12 20.67 -1.92
C ASP A 128 7.49 19.36 -1.18
N VAL A 129 8.03 18.37 -1.89
CA VAL A 129 8.49 17.10 -1.30
C VAL A 129 9.99 17.18 -0.99
N VAL A 130 10.32 17.14 0.30
CA VAL A 130 11.72 17.22 0.75
C VAL A 130 12.27 15.81 1.01
N ARG A 131 13.40 15.47 0.37
CA ARG A 131 14.16 14.23 0.59
C ARG A 131 15.58 14.56 1.07
N ASN A 132 15.88 14.25 2.33
CA ASN A 132 17.16 14.53 2.99
C ASN A 132 18.15 13.37 2.81
N VAL A 133 18.63 13.18 1.59
CA VAL A 133 19.62 12.11 1.32
C VAL A 133 20.96 12.47 1.99
N PRO A 134 21.50 11.61 2.88
CA PRO A 134 22.79 11.88 3.52
C PRO A 134 23.92 12.05 2.51
N GLU A 135 24.81 13.01 2.76
CA GLU A 135 26.01 13.24 1.96
C GLU A 135 26.82 11.93 1.83
N GLY A 136 27.23 11.59 0.60
CA GLY A 136 27.93 10.34 0.28
C GLY A 136 27.02 9.17 -0.15
N ARG A 137 25.69 9.27 -0.03
CA ARG A 137 24.75 8.26 -0.56
C ARG A 137 24.01 8.68 -1.82
N SER A 138 24.05 9.95 -2.22
CA SER A 138 23.43 10.45 -3.45
C SER A 138 23.86 9.71 -4.72
N GLY A 139 25.11 9.23 -4.82
CA GLY A 139 25.58 8.42 -5.94
C GLY A 139 25.23 6.92 -5.84
N ALA A 140 24.94 6.42 -4.63
CA ALA A 140 24.65 5.02 -4.37
C ALA A 140 23.17 4.67 -4.61
N VAL A 141 22.23 5.59 -4.37
CA VAL A 141 20.79 5.37 -4.65
C VAL A 141 20.52 5.20 -6.15
N ALA A 142 21.11 6.04 -7.00
CA ALA A 142 21.00 5.90 -8.46
C ALA A 142 21.57 4.54 -8.95
N SER A 143 22.68 4.09 -8.35
CA SER A 143 23.33 2.81 -8.68
C SER A 143 22.54 1.60 -8.19
N ALA A 144 21.91 1.67 -7.02
CA ALA A 144 21.06 0.61 -6.47
C ALA A 144 19.72 0.50 -7.22
N GLN A 145 19.18 1.61 -7.75
CA GLN A 145 17.99 1.60 -8.59
C GLN A 145 18.23 0.96 -9.95
N LEU A 146 19.36 1.26 -10.60
CA LEU A 146 19.76 0.58 -11.84
C LEU A 146 19.95 -0.93 -11.59
N ALA A 147 20.61 -1.32 -10.50
CA ALA A 147 20.83 -2.72 -10.15
C ALA A 147 19.52 -3.47 -9.78
N ARG A 148 18.53 -2.80 -9.20
CA ARG A 148 17.22 -3.41 -8.88
C ARG A 148 16.30 -3.52 -10.09
N ALA A 149 16.36 -2.58 -11.04
CA ALA A 149 15.65 -2.69 -12.31
C ALA A 149 16.11 -3.93 -13.10
N ASP A 150 17.42 -4.20 -13.15
CA ASP A 150 17.98 -5.37 -13.84
C ASP A 150 17.51 -6.70 -13.25
N THR A 151 17.32 -6.78 -11.92
CA THR A 151 16.82 -8.01 -11.28
C THR A 151 15.35 -8.30 -11.54
N VAL A 152 14.54 -7.29 -11.85
CA VAL A 152 13.11 -7.48 -12.19
C VAL A 152 12.98 -7.98 -13.63
N PHE A 153 13.81 -7.50 -14.56
CA PHE A 153 13.84 -8.04 -15.94
C PHE A 153 14.42 -9.46 -16.02
N ALA A 154 15.38 -9.82 -15.16
CA ALA A 154 15.97 -11.17 -15.14
C ALA A 154 15.01 -12.26 -14.64
N GLN A 155 13.95 -11.92 -13.88
CA GLN A 155 12.96 -12.88 -13.38
C GLN A 155 11.92 -13.26 -14.46
N ASP A 156 11.67 -12.39 -15.44
CA ASP A 156 10.70 -12.64 -16.52
C ASP A 156 11.27 -13.54 -17.64
N GLU A 157 12.59 -13.60 -17.81
CA GLU A 157 13.22 -14.50 -18.80
C GLU A 157 13.31 -15.96 -18.34
N TYR A 158 13.27 -16.23 -17.04
CA TYR A 158 13.38 -17.60 -16.50
C TYR A 158 12.04 -18.37 -16.42
N SER A 159 10.92 -17.73 -16.73
CA SER A 159 9.56 -18.32 -16.62
C SER A 159 8.90 -18.59 -17.98
N ARG A 160 9.68 -18.73 -19.05
CA ARG A 160 9.17 -19.23 -20.33
C ARG A 160 9.25 -20.76 -20.35
N PRO A 161 8.12 -21.50 -20.42
CA PRO A 161 8.19 -22.95 -20.61
C PRO A 161 8.87 -23.24 -21.95
N SER A 162 10.01 -23.93 -21.89
CA SER A 162 10.71 -24.45 -23.05
C SER A 162 9.78 -25.38 -23.81
N TYR A 163 9.23 -24.93 -24.94
CA TYR A 163 8.54 -25.81 -25.87
C TYR A 163 9.56 -26.82 -26.41
N MET A 164 9.55 -28.03 -25.85
CA MET A 164 10.19 -29.20 -26.46
C MET A 164 9.48 -29.49 -27.78
N ILE A 165 10.11 -29.09 -28.87
CA ILE A 165 9.82 -29.62 -30.19
C ILE A 165 10.28 -31.08 -30.16
N ARG A 166 9.33 -32.02 -30.11
CA ARG A 166 9.63 -33.44 -30.36
C ARG A 166 9.49 -33.74 -31.86
N PRO A 167 10.39 -34.55 -32.43
CA PRO A 167 10.42 -34.89 -33.86
C PRO A 167 9.21 -35.72 -34.29
#